data_AF-A0A0A9Z0G7-F1
#
_entry.id   AF-A0A0A9Z0G7-F1
#
_cell.length_a   1.000
_cell.length_b   1.000
_cell.length_c   1.000
_cell.angle_alpha   90.00
_cell.angle_beta   90.00
_cell.angle_gamma   90.00
#
_symmetry.space_group_name_H-M   'P 1'
#
loop_
_entity.id
_entity.type
_entity.pdbx_description
1 polymer ?
#
loop_
_entity_poly.entity_id
_entity_poly.type
_entity_poly.pdbx_seq_one_letter_code
_entity_poly.pdbx_strand_id
1 'polypeptide(L)'
;MLQKISEYEAVHPVRNWTDLKRRVGPYRRCFVYTHSSMPSEPIVVLHTALCPEIASSTKGIIAATQQMTGEADNLAELTSDSQDLEDPRKIKTAIFYSITSTQPGLQGIELGNYLIKRVVRELLAEFPQITQFSTLSPIPSFKKWLFNKFELLEKGEGELILRDLWTPVVPLFGGWKELKKHLHSNTWVRVPEFMTVLEKPLMATCAHYLYKEKRKGMALDNVANFHLKNGAVMWRLNWLADTSPRGMTNSCGLMVNYRYFLEDTEHNSKDYLENKMINASEQIEMLTGGRPMSKL
;
A
#
# COMPACT_ATOMS: atom_id res chain seq x y z
N MET A 1 -6.48 2.05 -25.33
CA MET A 1 -5.86 1.46 -24.12
C MET A 1 -5.68 2.49 -23.01
N LEU A 2 -4.90 3.58 -23.21
CA LEU A 2 -4.63 4.59 -22.18
C LEU A 2 -5.89 5.22 -21.55
N GLN A 3 -6.92 5.51 -22.34
CA GLN A 3 -8.20 5.99 -21.82
C GLN A 3 -8.83 4.99 -20.84
N LYS A 4 -8.90 3.70 -21.20
CA LYS A 4 -9.42 2.64 -20.33
C LYS A 4 -8.61 2.50 -19.04
N ILE A 5 -7.27 2.61 -19.12
CA ILE A 5 -6.40 2.62 -17.93
C ILE A 5 -6.78 3.77 -17.00
N SER A 6 -7.01 4.96 -17.55
CA SER A 6 -7.42 6.14 -16.78
C SER A 6 -8.81 5.97 -16.15
N GLU A 7 -9.77 5.40 -16.89
CA GLU A 7 -11.14 5.17 -16.41
C GLU A 7 -11.22 4.10 -15.33
N TYR A 8 -10.38 3.06 -15.43
CA TYR A 8 -10.41 1.93 -14.50
C TYR A 8 -9.54 2.12 -13.26
N GLU A 9 -8.68 3.13 -13.17
CA GLU A 9 -7.77 3.32 -12.04
C GLU A 9 -8.51 3.44 -10.69
N ALA A 10 -8.42 2.38 -9.89
CA ALA A 10 -9.22 2.22 -8.67
C ALA A 10 -8.46 2.52 -7.39
N VAL A 11 -7.15 2.75 -7.40
CA VAL A 11 -6.36 3.03 -6.18
C VAL A 11 -6.14 4.53 -6.03
N HIS A 12 -5.57 5.17 -7.05
CA HIS A 12 -5.27 6.60 -7.06
C HIS A 12 -5.84 7.24 -8.33
N PRO A 13 -7.06 7.83 -8.30
CA PRO A 13 -7.72 8.36 -9.50
C PRO A 13 -6.79 9.26 -10.32
N VAL A 14 -6.75 9.04 -11.65
CA VAL A 14 -5.97 9.86 -12.58
C VAL A 14 -6.59 11.25 -12.66
N ARG A 15 -5.79 12.29 -12.43
CA ARG A 15 -6.33 13.67 -12.35
C ARG A 15 -6.58 14.30 -13.71
N ASN A 16 -5.65 14.08 -14.65
CA ASN A 16 -5.67 14.67 -15.99
C ASN A 16 -4.66 13.93 -16.90
N TRP A 17 -4.62 14.33 -18.18
CA TRP A 17 -3.72 13.72 -19.16
C TRP A 17 -2.23 13.84 -18.78
N THR A 18 -1.83 14.98 -18.20
CA THR A 18 -0.45 15.18 -17.73
C THR A 18 -0.09 14.21 -16.61
N ASP A 19 -1.03 13.90 -15.71
CA ASP A 19 -0.86 12.87 -14.68
C ASP A 19 -0.68 11.48 -15.31
N LEU A 20 -1.50 11.13 -16.31
CA LEU A 20 -1.35 9.85 -17.01
C LEU A 20 0.00 9.74 -17.72
N LYS A 21 0.43 10.80 -18.43
CA LYS A 21 1.74 10.86 -19.09
C LYS A 21 2.87 10.63 -18.08
N ARG A 22 2.79 11.23 -16.89
CA ARG A 22 3.77 10.98 -15.82
C ARG A 22 3.77 9.55 -15.34
N ARG A 23 2.60 8.89 -15.21
CA ARG A 23 2.47 7.51 -14.74
C ARG A 23 2.99 6.45 -15.72
N VAL A 24 3.22 6.82 -16.98
CA VAL A 24 3.82 5.96 -18.02
C VAL A 24 5.16 6.49 -18.54
N GLY A 25 5.70 7.55 -17.91
CA GLY A 25 6.94 8.20 -18.31
C GLY A 25 8.18 7.65 -17.60
N PRO A 26 9.28 8.41 -17.59
CA PRO A 26 10.52 8.01 -16.92
C PRO A 26 10.32 7.65 -15.45
N TYR A 27 11.06 6.64 -15.00
CA TYR A 27 11.00 6.00 -13.68
C TYR A 27 9.62 5.44 -13.33
N ARG A 28 8.77 5.20 -14.34
CA ARG A 28 7.48 4.52 -14.21
C ARG A 28 7.37 3.38 -15.22
N ARG A 29 6.73 2.30 -14.80
CA ARG A 29 6.31 1.21 -15.69
C ARG A 29 4.85 0.91 -15.43
N CYS A 30 4.08 0.73 -16.49
CA CYS A 30 2.68 0.35 -16.42
C CYS A 30 2.50 -0.96 -17.18
N PHE A 31 2.19 -2.02 -16.45
CA PHE A 31 1.95 -3.34 -17.02
C PHE A 31 0.45 -3.58 -17.14
N VAL A 32 0.04 -4.12 -18.27
CA VAL A 32 -1.37 -4.43 -18.55
C VAL A 32 -1.47 -5.89 -18.91
N TYR A 33 -2.30 -6.62 -18.16
CA TYR A 33 -2.68 -7.97 -18.50
C TYR A 33 -3.94 -7.95 -19.34
N THR A 34 -3.89 -8.63 -20.48
CA THR A 34 -5.01 -8.81 -21.40
C THR A 34 -5.23 -10.29 -21.65
N HIS A 35 -6.45 -10.68 -22.01
CA HIS A 35 -6.71 -12.03 -22.51
C HIS A 35 -6.45 -12.07 -24.02
N SER A 36 -5.96 -13.19 -24.56
CA SER A 36 -5.65 -13.32 -25.99
C SER A 36 -6.87 -13.06 -26.89
N SER A 37 -8.06 -13.41 -26.42
CA SER A 37 -9.33 -13.12 -27.12
C SER A 37 -9.85 -11.69 -26.91
N MET A 38 -9.27 -10.92 -26.00
CA MET A 38 -9.65 -9.52 -25.71
C MET A 38 -8.39 -8.64 -25.54
N PRO A 39 -7.55 -8.51 -26.58
CA PRO A 39 -6.26 -7.81 -26.47
C PRO A 39 -6.41 -6.30 -26.21
N SER A 40 -7.56 -5.72 -26.53
CA SER A 40 -7.87 -4.31 -26.30
C SER A 40 -8.57 -4.05 -24.96
N GLU A 41 -8.76 -5.08 -24.13
CA GLU A 41 -9.43 -5.01 -22.84
C GLU A 41 -8.42 -5.29 -21.71
N PRO A 42 -8.04 -4.27 -20.92
CA PRO A 42 -7.22 -4.52 -19.75
C PRO A 42 -8.03 -5.34 -18.76
N ILE A 43 -7.42 -6.38 -18.18
CA ILE A 43 -7.98 -7.20 -17.09
C ILE A 43 -7.37 -6.80 -15.76
N VAL A 44 -6.05 -6.61 -15.75
CA VAL A 44 -5.32 -6.05 -14.62
C VAL A 44 -4.39 -4.96 -15.12
N VAL A 45 -4.37 -3.84 -14.41
CA VAL A 45 -3.41 -2.76 -14.61
C VAL A 45 -2.53 -2.66 -13.37
N LEU A 46 -1.22 -2.68 -13.56
CA LEU A 46 -0.22 -2.58 -12.51
C LEU A 46 0.71 -1.40 -12.80
N HIS A 47 0.63 -0.39 -11.95
CA HIS A 47 1.57 0.73 -11.97
C HIS A 47 2.73 0.51 -11.01
N THR A 48 3.94 0.67 -11.55
CA THR A 48 5.21 0.50 -10.84
C THR A 48 5.99 1.81 -10.89
N ALA A 49 6.52 2.21 -9.74
CA ALA A 49 7.51 3.28 -9.63
C ALA A 49 8.90 2.68 -9.41
N LEU A 50 9.86 3.14 -10.18
CA LEU A 50 11.27 2.83 -10.00
C LEU A 50 11.84 3.86 -9.03
N CYS A 51 12.52 3.40 -7.98
CA CYS A 51 13.01 4.22 -6.87
C CYS A 51 14.42 3.79 -6.44
N PRO A 52 15.17 4.68 -5.75
CA PRO A 52 16.43 4.30 -5.10
C PRO A 52 16.21 3.50 -3.82
N GLU A 53 15.03 3.60 -3.20
CA GLU A 53 14.68 2.91 -1.95
C GLU A 53 13.18 2.61 -1.84
N ILE A 54 12.78 1.84 -0.83
CA ILE A 54 11.37 1.54 -0.56
C ILE A 54 10.64 2.78 -0.05
N ALA A 55 9.79 3.35 -0.89
CA ALA A 55 8.97 4.52 -0.57
C ALA A 55 8.00 4.25 0.59
N SER A 56 7.90 5.23 1.50
CA SER A 56 6.97 5.23 2.63
C SER A 56 5.69 6.03 2.37
N SER A 57 5.62 6.82 1.30
CA SER A 57 4.46 7.66 0.97
C SER A 57 4.28 7.87 -0.52
N THR A 58 3.04 8.21 -0.92
CA THR A 58 2.69 8.56 -2.30
C THR A 58 3.46 9.79 -2.78
N LYS A 59 3.66 10.78 -1.91
CA LYS A 59 4.52 11.95 -2.17
C LYS A 59 5.99 11.54 -2.31
N GLY A 60 6.46 10.57 -1.53
CA GLY A 60 7.81 10.03 -1.62
C GLY A 60 8.11 9.40 -2.98
N ILE A 61 7.14 8.70 -3.59
CA ILE A 61 7.26 8.18 -4.96
C ILE A 61 7.47 9.31 -5.99
N ILE A 62 6.74 10.42 -5.84
CA ILE A 62 6.86 11.58 -6.72
C ILE A 62 8.22 12.26 -6.51
N ALA A 63 8.60 12.50 -5.25
CA ALA A 63 9.86 13.14 -4.89
C ALA A 63 11.08 12.33 -5.37
N ALA A 64 11.07 11.01 -5.20
CA ALA A 64 12.13 10.13 -5.69
C ALA A 64 12.32 10.24 -7.20
N THR A 65 11.22 10.41 -7.94
CA THR A 65 11.28 10.56 -9.40
C THR A 65 11.92 11.89 -9.79
N GLN A 66 11.47 12.98 -9.17
CA GLN A 66 12.03 14.33 -9.39
C GLN A 66 13.54 14.38 -9.09
N GLN A 67 13.97 13.74 -8.01
CA GLN A 67 15.38 13.64 -7.65
C GLN A 67 16.21 12.86 -8.68
N MET A 68 15.65 11.79 -9.24
CA MET A 68 16.37 10.98 -10.22
C MET A 68 16.41 11.61 -11.62
N THR A 69 15.36 12.32 -12.04
CA THR A 69 15.31 13.06 -13.32
C THR A 69 16.22 14.30 -13.35
N GLY A 70 16.69 14.78 -12.19
CA GLY A 70 17.45 16.04 -12.09
C GLY A 70 16.56 17.28 -12.26
N GLU A 71 17.13 18.48 -12.08
CA GLU A 71 16.48 19.80 -12.30
C GLU A 71 16.18 20.09 -13.79
N ALA A 72 15.74 19.09 -14.56
CA ALA A 72 15.29 19.27 -15.93
C ALA A 72 13.79 19.63 -15.95
N ASP A 73 13.42 20.75 -15.33
CA ASP A 73 12.08 21.36 -15.47
C ASP A 73 11.87 21.95 -16.88
N ASN A 74 12.91 21.96 -17.73
CA ASN A 74 12.82 22.30 -19.16
C ASN A 74 12.43 21.09 -20.01
N LEU A 75 11.26 20.49 -19.73
CA LEU A 75 10.70 19.34 -20.44
C LEU A 75 9.84 19.74 -21.66
N ALA A 76 10.08 20.92 -22.24
CA ALA A 76 9.32 21.42 -23.39
C ALA A 76 9.82 20.89 -24.75
N GLU A 77 11.06 20.40 -24.86
CA GLU A 77 11.61 19.98 -26.15
C GLU A 77 12.57 18.79 -26.00
N LEU A 78 12.05 17.55 -25.94
CA LEU A 78 12.87 16.37 -26.21
C LEU A 78 12.09 15.37 -27.06
N THR A 79 12.28 15.54 -28.36
CA THR A 79 12.03 14.57 -29.41
C THR A 79 13.25 13.64 -29.54
N SER A 80 13.41 12.66 -28.66
CA SER A 80 14.24 11.46 -28.89
C SER A 80 14.14 10.51 -27.68
N ASP A 81 14.32 9.22 -27.96
CA ASP A 81 14.05 8.05 -27.12
C ASP A 81 14.07 8.20 -25.58
N SER A 82 13.02 7.70 -24.94
CA SER A 82 12.83 7.71 -23.48
C SER A 82 13.88 6.93 -22.68
N GLN A 83 14.71 6.13 -23.33
CA GLN A 83 15.75 5.33 -22.67
C GLN A 83 16.95 6.16 -22.21
N ASP A 84 17.24 7.30 -22.83
CA ASP A 84 18.36 8.19 -22.42
C ASP A 84 18.01 9.08 -21.21
N LEU A 85 16.78 9.00 -20.70
CA LEU A 85 16.29 9.81 -19.56
C LEU A 85 16.42 9.13 -18.19
N GLU A 86 16.70 7.83 -18.16
CA GLU A 86 16.75 7.04 -16.92
C GLU A 86 18.17 6.62 -16.61
N ASP A 87 18.68 6.95 -15.41
CA ASP A 87 19.97 6.44 -14.93
C ASP A 87 19.74 5.09 -14.21
N PRO A 88 20.12 3.95 -14.82
CA PRO A 88 19.85 2.64 -14.23
C PRO A 88 20.54 2.48 -12.87
N ARG A 89 21.65 3.18 -12.61
CA ARG A 89 22.40 3.09 -11.35
C ARG A 89 21.59 3.60 -10.16
N LYS A 90 20.66 4.52 -10.38
CA LYS A 90 19.76 5.08 -9.35
C LYS A 90 18.57 4.17 -9.04
N ILE A 91 18.29 3.19 -9.90
CA ILE A 91 17.12 2.31 -9.79
C ILE A 91 17.52 1.07 -8.99
N LYS A 92 17.07 1.00 -7.73
CA LYS A 92 17.35 -0.15 -6.82
C LYS A 92 16.09 -0.87 -6.38
N THR A 93 14.94 -0.21 -6.46
CA THR A 93 13.68 -0.67 -5.90
C THR A 93 12.56 -0.49 -6.92
N ALA A 94 11.71 -1.50 -7.06
CA ALA A 94 10.43 -1.41 -7.76
C ALA A 94 9.28 -1.36 -6.74
N ILE A 95 8.46 -0.30 -6.84
CA ILE A 95 7.31 -0.05 -5.98
C ILE A 95 6.00 -0.21 -6.75
N PHE A 96 5.25 -1.28 -6.46
CA PHE A 96 3.91 -1.53 -6.98
C PHE A 96 2.90 -0.66 -6.21
N TYR A 97 2.59 0.52 -6.73
CA TYR A 97 1.78 1.51 -6.01
C TYR A 97 0.30 1.55 -6.43
N SER A 98 -0.05 0.90 -7.55
CA SER A 98 -1.45 0.66 -7.90
C SER A 98 -1.60 -0.67 -8.63
N ILE A 99 -2.50 -1.51 -8.13
CA ILE A 99 -2.94 -2.75 -8.78
C ILE A 99 -4.45 -2.69 -8.89
N THR A 100 -4.96 -2.68 -10.11
CA THR A 100 -6.40 -2.60 -10.36
C THR A 100 -6.88 -3.77 -11.21
N SER A 101 -7.82 -4.56 -10.68
CA SER A 101 -8.63 -5.47 -11.49
C SER A 101 -9.78 -4.68 -12.11
N THR A 102 -9.87 -4.70 -13.44
CA THR A 102 -10.84 -3.90 -14.21
C THR A 102 -12.18 -4.61 -14.39
N GLN A 103 -12.21 -5.94 -14.22
CA GLN A 103 -13.37 -6.78 -14.48
C GLN A 103 -13.97 -7.32 -13.16
N PRO A 104 -15.13 -6.81 -12.72
CA PRO A 104 -15.79 -7.28 -11.50
C PRO A 104 -16.13 -8.78 -11.54
N GLY A 105 -16.48 -9.30 -12.72
CA GLY A 105 -16.81 -10.72 -12.92
C GLY A 105 -15.64 -11.68 -12.72
N LEU A 106 -14.40 -11.17 -12.69
CA LEU A 106 -13.20 -11.98 -12.41
C LEU A 106 -12.74 -11.85 -10.96
N GLN A 107 -13.55 -11.24 -10.09
CA GLN A 107 -13.23 -11.10 -8.67
C GLN A 107 -13.10 -12.47 -8.01
N GLY A 108 -11.89 -12.77 -7.51
CA GLY A 108 -11.59 -14.05 -6.86
C GLY A 108 -10.94 -15.09 -7.78
N ILE A 109 -10.85 -14.84 -9.09
CA ILE A 109 -10.01 -15.63 -9.98
C ILE A 109 -8.55 -15.26 -9.70
N GLU A 110 -7.74 -16.26 -9.37
CA GLU A 110 -6.34 -16.09 -8.94
C GLU A 110 -5.40 -15.74 -10.10
N LEU A 111 -5.66 -14.65 -10.81
CA LEU A 111 -4.71 -14.04 -11.76
C LEU A 111 -3.48 -13.46 -11.04
N GLY A 112 -3.58 -13.25 -9.71
CA GLY A 112 -2.60 -12.56 -8.88
C GLY A 112 -1.24 -13.26 -8.75
N ASN A 113 -1.22 -14.56 -8.44
CA ASN A 113 0.03 -15.30 -8.09
C ASN A 113 1.10 -15.23 -9.20
N TYR A 114 0.67 -15.07 -10.45
CA TYR A 114 1.57 -14.93 -11.60
C TYR A 114 1.76 -13.48 -12.05
N LEU A 115 0.89 -12.57 -11.63
CA LEU A 115 0.94 -11.14 -12.01
C LEU A 115 2.26 -10.52 -11.57
N ILE A 116 2.52 -10.56 -10.26
CA ILE A 116 3.72 -9.94 -9.68
C ILE A 116 4.97 -10.67 -10.15
N LYS A 117 4.97 -12.01 -10.16
CA LYS A 117 6.13 -12.81 -10.61
C LYS A 117 6.54 -12.51 -12.05
N ARG A 118 5.58 -12.33 -12.98
CA ARG A 118 5.92 -11.97 -14.36
C ARG A 118 6.47 -10.55 -14.44
N VAL A 119 5.82 -9.60 -13.78
CA VAL A 119 6.27 -8.20 -13.78
C VAL A 119 7.66 -8.07 -13.20
N VAL A 120 7.96 -8.78 -12.12
CA VAL A 120 9.32 -8.86 -11.57
C VAL A 120 10.32 -9.37 -12.61
N ARG A 121 9.98 -10.42 -13.39
CA ARG A 121 10.86 -10.92 -14.45
C ARG A 121 11.10 -9.90 -15.55
N GLU A 122 10.05 -9.21 -16.02
CA GLU A 122 10.21 -8.14 -17.02
C GLU A 122 11.09 -7.00 -16.48
N LEU A 123 10.87 -6.59 -15.22
CA LEU A 123 11.67 -5.55 -14.57
C LEU A 123 13.13 -5.96 -14.37
N LEU A 124 13.42 -7.22 -14.04
CA LEU A 124 14.79 -7.72 -13.91
C LEU A 124 15.49 -7.88 -15.26
N ALA A 125 14.74 -8.20 -16.32
CA ALA A 125 15.27 -8.24 -17.68
C ALA A 125 15.68 -6.83 -18.16
N GLU A 126 14.88 -5.82 -17.82
CA GLU A 126 15.16 -4.42 -18.16
C GLU A 126 16.20 -3.78 -17.22
N PHE A 127 16.13 -4.08 -15.92
CA PHE A 127 16.97 -3.49 -14.86
C PHE A 127 17.54 -4.57 -13.92
N PRO A 128 18.62 -5.26 -14.32
CA PRO A 128 19.21 -6.35 -13.54
C PRO A 128 19.71 -5.94 -12.14
N GLN A 129 19.97 -4.65 -11.91
CA GLN A 129 20.45 -4.09 -10.65
C GLN A 129 19.34 -3.81 -9.61
N ILE A 130 18.06 -4.01 -9.94
CA ILE A 130 16.97 -3.93 -8.95
C ILE A 130 17.14 -5.06 -7.95
N THR A 131 17.15 -4.71 -6.66
CA THR A 131 17.34 -5.68 -5.56
C THR A 131 16.12 -5.76 -4.64
N GLN A 132 15.17 -4.84 -4.78
CA GLN A 132 14.04 -4.71 -3.86
C GLN A 132 12.72 -4.59 -4.62
N PHE A 133 11.75 -5.38 -4.21
CA PHE A 133 10.38 -5.35 -4.73
C PHE A 133 9.42 -5.15 -3.57
N SER A 134 8.62 -4.10 -3.61
CA SER A 134 7.63 -3.84 -2.57
C SER A 134 6.42 -3.14 -3.14
N THR A 135 5.32 -3.14 -2.40
CA THR A 135 4.16 -2.33 -2.73
C THR A 135 4.15 -1.08 -1.88
N LEU A 136 3.34 -0.10 -2.26
CA LEU A 136 2.82 0.90 -1.33
C LEU A 136 1.29 0.80 -1.41
N SER A 137 0.71 0.00 -0.52
CA SER A 137 -0.68 -0.45 -0.65
C SER A 137 -1.62 0.34 0.26
N PRO A 138 -2.84 0.67 -0.21
CA PRO A 138 -3.88 1.26 0.64
C PRO A 138 -4.41 0.22 1.63
N ILE A 139 -5.06 0.70 2.69
CA ILE A 139 -5.70 -0.15 3.70
C ILE A 139 -7.21 0.16 3.71
N PRO A 140 -7.95 -0.28 2.68
CA PRO A 140 -9.36 0.07 2.55
C PRO A 140 -10.16 -0.43 3.76
N SER A 141 -11.16 0.34 4.17
CA SER A 141 -12.08 -0.01 5.28
C SER A 141 -11.49 -0.01 6.69
N PHE A 142 -10.20 0.28 6.89
CA PHE A 142 -9.62 0.37 8.25
C PHE A 142 -10.37 1.37 9.13
N LYS A 143 -10.61 2.59 8.62
CA LYS A 143 -11.32 3.62 9.39
C LYS A 143 -12.74 3.20 9.78
N LYS A 144 -13.45 2.51 8.88
CA LYS A 144 -14.78 1.96 9.16
C LYS A 144 -14.71 0.90 10.26
N TRP A 145 -13.76 -0.03 10.17
CA TRP A 145 -13.54 -1.05 11.20
C TRP A 145 -13.15 -0.42 12.55
N LEU A 146 -12.31 0.62 12.54
CA LEU A 146 -11.89 1.35 13.74
C LEU A 146 -13.08 1.97 14.46
N PHE A 147 -13.98 2.65 13.73
CA PHE A 147 -15.17 3.25 14.30
C PHE A 147 -16.08 2.20 14.94
N ASN A 148 -16.25 1.03 14.29
CA ASN A 148 -17.00 -0.07 14.90
C ASN A 148 -16.36 -0.56 16.21
N LYS A 149 -15.02 -0.63 16.28
CA LYS A 149 -14.32 -0.98 17.54
C LYS A 149 -14.51 0.10 18.60
N PHE A 150 -14.54 1.38 18.25
CA PHE A 150 -14.85 2.46 19.19
C PHE A 150 -16.27 2.36 19.77
N GLU A 151 -17.27 1.94 18.99
CA GLU A 151 -18.62 1.68 19.53
C GLU A 151 -18.63 0.59 20.59
N LEU A 152 -17.77 -0.43 20.47
CA LEU A 152 -17.63 -1.48 21.47
C LEU A 152 -16.89 -0.96 22.71
N LEU A 153 -15.75 -0.29 22.50
CA LEU A 153 -14.93 0.27 23.59
C LEU A 153 -15.69 1.30 24.44
N GLU A 154 -16.55 2.12 23.82
CA GLU A 154 -17.40 3.09 24.53
C GLU A 154 -18.41 2.40 25.46
N LYS A 155 -18.86 1.19 25.12
CA LYS A 155 -19.74 0.36 25.96
C LYS A 155 -18.98 -0.43 27.04
N GLY A 156 -17.66 -0.29 27.11
CA GLY A 156 -16.80 -1.10 27.98
C GLY A 156 -16.55 -2.52 27.45
N GLU A 157 -16.97 -2.80 26.21
CA GLU A 157 -16.74 -4.06 25.50
C GLU A 157 -15.48 -3.97 24.62
N GLY A 158 -15.02 -5.10 24.10
CA GLY A 158 -13.91 -5.14 23.14
C GLY A 158 -12.58 -5.64 23.72
N GLU A 159 -11.58 -5.70 22.86
CA GLU A 159 -10.28 -6.31 23.18
C GLU A 159 -9.48 -5.43 24.13
N LEU A 160 -8.93 -6.04 25.18
CA LEU A 160 -8.14 -5.37 26.21
C LEU A 160 -7.01 -4.53 25.61
N ILE A 161 -6.31 -5.05 24.60
CA ILE A 161 -5.19 -4.36 23.95
C ILE A 161 -5.62 -3.04 23.30
N LEU A 162 -6.80 -2.99 22.68
CA LEU A 162 -7.34 -1.77 22.08
C LEU A 162 -7.83 -0.82 23.17
N ARG A 163 -8.44 -1.34 24.23
CA ARG A 163 -8.87 -0.52 25.37
C ARG A 163 -7.68 0.19 26.02
N ASP A 164 -6.59 -0.52 26.29
CA ASP A 164 -5.40 0.04 26.93
C ASP A 164 -4.71 1.09 26.06
N LEU A 165 -4.78 0.94 24.72
CA LEU A 165 -4.25 1.93 23.78
C LEU A 165 -5.09 3.21 23.73
N TRP A 166 -6.42 3.11 23.73
CA TRP A 166 -7.31 4.25 23.47
C TRP A 166 -7.82 4.95 24.74
N THR A 167 -7.92 4.25 25.89
CA THR A 167 -8.36 4.85 27.17
C THR A 167 -7.58 6.10 27.58
N PRO A 168 -6.23 6.17 27.50
CA PRO A 168 -5.50 7.38 27.84
C PRO A 168 -5.65 8.50 26.79
N VAL A 169 -6.02 8.15 25.55
CA VAL A 169 -6.11 9.10 24.43
C VAL A 169 -7.44 9.83 24.42
N VAL A 170 -8.53 9.12 24.70
CA VAL A 170 -9.91 9.63 24.60
C VAL A 170 -10.15 10.91 25.42
N PRO A 171 -9.69 11.03 26.69
CA PRO A 171 -9.86 12.25 27.48
C PRO A 171 -9.17 13.48 26.87
N LEU A 172 -8.06 13.30 26.14
CA LEU A 172 -7.32 14.40 25.50
C LEU A 172 -8.14 15.09 24.40
N PHE A 173 -9.16 14.42 23.88
CA PHE A 173 -10.09 14.96 22.89
C PHE A 173 -11.44 15.37 23.50
N GLY A 174 -11.62 15.28 24.82
CA GLY A 174 -12.90 15.56 25.48
C GLY A 174 -13.92 14.42 25.39
N GLY A 175 -13.48 13.19 25.11
CA GLY A 175 -14.33 12.00 25.07
C GLY A 175 -14.52 11.38 23.67
N TRP A 176 -15.19 10.23 23.62
CA TRP A 176 -15.35 9.44 22.40
C TRP A 176 -16.03 10.21 21.27
N LYS A 177 -17.06 11.00 21.59
CA LYS A 177 -17.81 11.79 20.61
C LYS A 177 -16.93 12.78 19.84
N GLU A 178 -16.11 13.56 20.54
CA GLU A 178 -15.23 14.55 19.90
C GLU A 178 -14.03 13.89 19.20
N LEU A 179 -13.46 12.81 19.76
CA LEU A 179 -12.44 12.01 19.07
C LEU A 179 -12.97 11.48 17.72
N LYS A 180 -14.16 10.86 17.71
CA LYS A 180 -14.81 10.34 16.50
C LYS A 180 -15.04 11.48 15.49
N LYS A 181 -15.48 12.66 15.94
CA LYS A 181 -15.70 13.84 15.08
C LYS A 181 -14.40 14.34 14.44
N HIS A 182 -13.31 14.44 15.21
CA HIS A 182 -12.01 14.82 14.68
C HIS A 182 -11.52 13.83 13.64
N LEU A 183 -11.57 12.52 13.94
CA LEU A 183 -11.17 11.47 12.99
C LEU A 183 -12.06 11.47 11.75
N HIS A 184 -13.38 11.59 11.89
CA HIS A 184 -14.32 11.59 10.76
C HIS A 184 -14.06 12.76 9.81
N SER A 185 -13.93 13.97 10.35
CA SER A 185 -13.68 15.21 9.59
C SER A 185 -12.23 15.37 9.10
N ASN A 186 -11.32 14.49 9.52
CA ASN A 186 -9.87 14.57 9.26
C ASN A 186 -9.22 15.89 9.73
N THR A 187 -9.88 16.64 10.62
CA THR A 187 -9.39 17.94 11.12
C THR A 187 -8.16 17.80 12.00
N TRP A 188 -7.96 16.63 12.61
CA TRP A 188 -6.82 16.32 13.48
C TRP A 188 -5.46 16.47 12.78
N VAL A 189 -5.38 16.27 11.46
CA VAL A 189 -4.13 16.44 10.68
C VAL A 189 -3.65 17.89 10.66
N ARG A 190 -4.54 18.86 10.95
CA ARG A 190 -4.20 20.29 10.97
C ARG A 190 -3.66 20.75 12.33
N VAL A 191 -3.74 19.90 13.34
CA VAL A 191 -3.35 20.20 14.73
C VAL A 191 -2.15 19.32 15.09
N PRO A 192 -0.91 19.87 15.14
CA PRO A 192 0.30 19.09 15.41
C PRO A 192 0.22 18.23 16.66
N GLU A 193 -0.35 18.75 17.73
CA GLU A 193 -0.53 18.06 19.00
C GLU A 193 -1.40 16.80 18.83
N PHE A 194 -2.47 16.89 18.03
CA PHE A 194 -3.33 15.74 17.75
C PHE A 194 -2.64 14.71 16.86
N MET A 195 -1.81 15.12 15.90
CA MET A 195 -1.02 14.18 15.11
C MET A 195 -0.07 13.36 16.00
N THR A 196 0.66 14.03 16.89
CA THR A 196 1.59 13.37 17.83
C THR A 196 0.87 12.39 18.75
N VAL A 197 -0.29 12.77 19.29
CA VAL A 197 -1.08 11.90 20.18
C VAL A 197 -1.70 10.72 19.44
N LEU A 198 -2.12 10.90 18.18
CA LEU A 198 -2.83 9.87 17.41
C LEU A 198 -1.93 8.89 16.67
N GLU A 199 -0.66 9.22 16.41
CA GLU A 199 0.25 8.38 15.63
C GLU A 199 0.38 6.97 16.20
N LYS A 200 0.81 6.85 17.46
CA LYS A 200 1.01 5.56 18.13
C LYS A 200 -0.29 4.70 18.19
N PRO A 201 -1.43 5.21 18.72
CA PRO A 201 -2.64 4.40 18.82
C PRO A 201 -3.19 4.01 17.45
N LEU A 202 -3.14 4.88 16.44
CA LEU A 202 -3.59 4.53 15.08
C LEU A 202 -2.67 3.50 14.44
N MET A 203 -1.35 3.65 14.54
CA MET A 203 -0.40 2.68 13.99
C MET A 203 -0.54 1.30 14.64
N ALA A 204 -0.58 1.24 15.98
CA ALA A 204 -0.74 -0.03 16.70
C ALA A 204 -2.08 -0.70 16.37
N THR A 205 -3.17 0.07 16.34
CA THR A 205 -4.50 -0.44 16.01
C THR A 205 -4.59 -0.91 14.56
N CYS A 206 -3.90 -0.24 13.63
CA CYS A 206 -3.85 -0.66 12.24
C CYS A 206 -2.99 -1.92 12.03
N ALA A 207 -1.87 -2.03 12.75
CA ALA A 207 -1.08 -3.26 12.78
C ALA A 207 -1.91 -4.44 13.31
N HIS A 208 -2.70 -4.22 14.38
CA HIS A 208 -3.65 -5.22 14.89
C HIS A 208 -4.71 -5.61 13.84
N TYR A 209 -5.29 -4.62 13.15
CA TYR A 209 -6.27 -4.85 12.08
C TYR A 209 -5.70 -5.71 10.95
N LEU A 210 -4.48 -5.42 10.50
CA LEU A 210 -3.84 -6.14 9.41
C LEU A 210 -3.38 -7.54 9.83
N TYR A 211 -2.76 -7.64 11.02
CA TYR A 211 -2.02 -8.82 11.45
C TYR A 211 -2.81 -9.78 12.35
N LYS A 212 -3.74 -9.28 13.18
CA LYS A 212 -4.49 -10.10 14.16
C LYS A 212 -5.92 -10.38 13.71
N GLU A 213 -6.65 -9.41 13.18
CA GLU A 213 -8.02 -9.64 12.71
C GLU A 213 -8.06 -10.62 11.52
N LYS A 214 -9.03 -11.54 11.55
CA LYS A 214 -9.18 -12.59 10.53
C LYS A 214 -10.61 -12.75 10.04
N ARG A 215 -10.75 -13.23 8.80
CA ARG A 215 -11.99 -13.76 8.22
C ARG A 215 -11.73 -15.16 7.68
N LYS A 216 -12.37 -16.17 8.26
CA LYS A 216 -12.15 -17.60 7.93
C LYS A 216 -10.65 -17.99 8.00
N GLY A 217 -9.96 -17.52 9.05
CA GLY A 217 -8.53 -17.77 9.25
C GLY A 217 -7.56 -16.95 8.37
N MET A 218 -8.06 -16.19 7.39
CA MET A 218 -7.25 -15.33 6.51
C MET A 218 -7.28 -13.89 7.00
N ALA A 219 -6.35 -13.04 6.56
CA ALA A 219 -6.36 -11.60 6.86
C ALA A 219 -7.72 -10.95 6.53
N LEU A 220 -8.21 -10.10 7.43
CA LEU A 220 -9.51 -9.44 7.27
C LEU A 220 -9.51 -8.43 6.11
N ASP A 221 -8.42 -7.68 5.95
CA ASP A 221 -8.24 -6.74 4.84
C ASP A 221 -8.02 -7.47 3.52
N ASN A 222 -8.77 -7.07 2.49
CA ASN A 222 -8.71 -7.73 1.17
C ASN A 222 -7.38 -7.48 0.46
N VAL A 223 -6.75 -6.31 0.66
CA VAL A 223 -5.48 -5.97 0.03
C VAL A 223 -4.33 -6.74 0.70
N ALA A 224 -4.33 -6.82 2.03
CA ALA A 224 -3.46 -7.71 2.80
C ALA A 224 -3.59 -9.14 2.34
N ASN A 225 -4.82 -9.66 2.29
CA ASN A 225 -5.08 -11.02 1.85
C ASN A 225 -4.56 -11.28 0.43
N PHE A 226 -4.71 -10.32 -0.49
CA PHE A 226 -4.13 -10.41 -1.83
C PHE A 226 -2.61 -10.54 -1.79
N HIS A 227 -1.89 -9.62 -1.14
CA HIS A 227 -0.42 -9.65 -1.17
C HIS A 227 0.17 -10.83 -0.40
N LEU A 228 -0.43 -11.23 0.72
CA LEU A 228 -0.01 -12.38 1.51
C LEU A 228 -0.22 -13.70 0.74
N LYS A 229 -1.32 -13.86 -0.01
CA LYS A 229 -1.50 -14.99 -0.95
C LYS A 229 -0.38 -15.08 -1.97
N ASN A 230 0.14 -13.92 -2.40
CA ASN A 230 1.23 -13.83 -3.35
C ASN A 230 2.63 -14.00 -2.70
N GLY A 231 2.69 -14.35 -1.41
CA GLY A 231 3.96 -14.60 -0.72
C GLY A 231 4.72 -13.35 -0.27
N ALA A 232 4.07 -12.20 -0.23
CA ALA A 232 4.68 -10.99 0.31
C ALA A 232 4.77 -11.04 1.84
N VAL A 233 5.78 -10.37 2.39
CA VAL A 233 5.91 -10.09 3.82
C VAL A 233 5.20 -8.78 4.14
N MET A 234 4.39 -8.74 5.19
CA MET A 234 3.85 -7.50 5.74
C MET A 234 4.98 -6.70 6.40
N TRP A 235 5.56 -5.76 5.65
CA TRP A 235 6.92 -5.31 5.93
C TRP A 235 7.00 -3.98 6.67
N ARG A 236 6.17 -2.99 6.33
CA ARG A 236 6.22 -1.70 7.04
C ARG A 236 4.88 -0.99 7.00
N LEU A 237 4.41 -0.55 8.16
CA LEU A 237 3.28 0.38 8.25
C LEU A 237 3.80 1.82 8.23
N ASN A 238 3.18 2.67 7.42
CA ASN A 238 3.63 4.02 7.15
C ASN A 238 2.59 5.05 7.62
N TRP A 239 3.02 5.94 8.50
CA TRP A 239 2.25 7.08 9.00
C TRP A 239 2.08 8.16 7.92
N LEU A 240 0.85 8.68 7.75
CA LEU A 240 0.50 9.74 6.80
C LEU A 240 1.07 9.56 5.36
N ALA A 241 1.09 8.31 4.91
CA ALA A 241 1.60 7.92 3.59
C ALA A 241 0.70 8.36 2.43
N ASP A 242 -0.62 8.46 2.64
CA ASP A 242 -1.57 9.03 1.69
C ASP A 242 -2.50 10.04 2.36
N THR A 243 -2.10 11.32 2.30
CA THR A 243 -2.90 12.43 2.82
C THR A 243 -3.98 12.91 1.84
N SER A 244 -4.28 12.16 0.77
CA SER A 244 -5.41 12.48 -0.10
C SER A 244 -6.75 12.31 0.66
N PRO A 245 -7.84 12.97 0.23
CA PRO A 245 -9.16 12.77 0.85
C PRO A 245 -9.56 11.29 0.94
N ARG A 246 -9.18 10.49 -0.07
CA ARG A 246 -9.44 9.06 -0.11
C ARG A 246 -8.59 8.29 0.91
N GLY A 247 -7.28 8.52 0.96
CA GLY A 247 -6.39 7.88 1.94
C GLY A 247 -6.79 8.21 3.39
N MET A 248 -7.12 9.46 3.66
CA MET A 248 -7.64 9.90 4.97
C MET A 248 -8.97 9.24 5.34
N THR A 249 -9.86 9.05 4.37
CA THR A 249 -11.17 8.40 4.59
C THR A 249 -11.05 6.89 4.76
N ASN A 250 -10.17 6.24 4.00
CA ASN A 250 -9.99 4.80 4.05
C ASN A 250 -9.28 4.34 5.33
N SER A 251 -8.18 5.01 5.69
CA SER A 251 -7.22 4.48 6.64
C SER A 251 -6.56 5.55 7.52
N CYS A 252 -7.16 6.73 7.67
CA CYS A 252 -6.53 7.85 8.39
C CYS A 252 -5.14 8.23 7.82
N GLY A 253 -4.93 8.01 6.52
CA GLY A 253 -3.67 8.29 5.83
C GLY A 253 -2.60 7.19 5.95
N LEU A 254 -2.89 6.09 6.63
CA LEU A 254 -1.99 4.95 6.73
C LEU A 254 -1.93 4.16 5.42
N MET A 255 -0.72 3.74 5.05
CA MET A 255 -0.47 2.76 3.98
C MET A 255 0.52 1.72 4.48
N VAL A 256 0.58 0.58 3.81
CA VAL A 256 1.45 -0.55 4.18
C VAL A 256 2.31 -0.97 2.99
N ASN A 257 3.58 -1.23 3.27
CA ASN A 257 4.47 -1.88 2.32
C ASN A 257 4.37 -3.40 2.49
N TYR A 258 3.97 -4.11 1.44
CA TYR A 258 4.16 -5.56 1.34
C TYR A 258 5.44 -5.81 0.53
N ARG A 259 6.43 -6.48 1.11
CA ARG A 259 7.73 -6.70 0.48
C ARG A 259 7.83 -8.10 -0.10
N TYR A 260 8.25 -8.20 -1.34
CA TYR A 260 8.46 -9.47 -2.04
C TYR A 260 9.94 -9.83 -2.00
N PHE A 261 10.29 -10.79 -1.14
CA PHE A 261 11.59 -11.45 -1.16
C PHE A 261 11.49 -12.61 -2.14
N LEU A 262 12.09 -12.47 -3.32
CA LEU A 262 11.82 -13.35 -4.46
C LEU A 262 12.04 -14.84 -4.13
N GLU A 263 13.11 -15.12 -3.39
CA GLU A 263 13.51 -16.46 -2.93
C GLU A 263 12.49 -17.08 -1.96
N ASP A 264 11.80 -16.26 -1.15
CA ASP A 264 10.88 -16.73 -0.12
C ASP A 264 9.40 -16.73 -0.56
N THR A 265 9.07 -16.17 -1.73
CA THR A 265 7.66 -15.94 -2.12
C THR A 265 6.82 -17.21 -2.14
N GLU A 266 7.36 -18.33 -2.61
CA GLU A 266 6.62 -19.60 -2.67
C GLU A 266 6.39 -20.19 -1.29
N HIS A 267 7.41 -20.14 -0.42
CA HIS A 267 7.31 -20.59 0.95
C HIS A 267 6.31 -19.74 1.75
N ASN A 268 6.43 -18.41 1.69
CA ASN A 268 5.51 -17.48 2.37
C ASN A 268 4.07 -17.64 1.89
N SER A 269 3.85 -17.86 0.58
CA SER A 269 2.52 -18.08 0.00
C SER A 269 1.91 -19.36 0.55
N LYS A 270 2.70 -20.45 0.59
CA LYS A 270 2.29 -21.73 1.16
C LYS A 270 1.92 -21.60 2.63
N ASP A 271 2.76 -20.95 3.42
CA ASP A 271 2.51 -20.73 4.86
C ASP A 271 1.22 -19.94 5.11
N TYR A 272 0.93 -18.93 4.29
CA TYR A 272 -0.29 -18.16 4.43
C TYR A 272 -1.54 -18.96 3.99
N LEU A 273 -1.45 -19.72 2.90
CA LEU A 273 -2.58 -20.48 2.35
C LEU A 273 -2.92 -21.72 3.19
N GLU A 274 -1.91 -22.49 3.58
CA GLU A 274 -2.05 -23.77 4.29
C GLU A 274 -2.07 -23.56 5.81
N ASN A 275 -1.09 -22.84 6.34
CA ASN A 275 -0.87 -22.71 7.79
C ASN A 275 -1.53 -21.46 8.41
N LYS A 276 -2.11 -20.58 7.58
CA LYS A 276 -2.72 -19.30 8.00
C LYS A 276 -1.73 -18.38 8.72
N MET A 277 -0.43 -18.55 8.47
CA MET A 277 0.64 -17.76 9.07
C MET A 277 0.90 -16.51 8.23
N ILE A 278 1.07 -15.37 8.89
CA ILE A 278 1.41 -14.10 8.25
C ILE A 278 2.87 -13.81 8.55
N ASN A 279 3.70 -13.74 7.52
CA ASN A 279 5.10 -13.34 7.67
C ASN A 279 5.14 -11.81 7.73
N ALA A 280 5.64 -11.27 8.84
CA ALA A 280 5.67 -9.83 9.12
C ALA A 280 7.06 -9.39 9.58
N SER A 281 7.35 -8.09 9.45
CA SER A 281 8.58 -7.51 10.00
C SER A 281 8.47 -7.27 11.51
N GLU A 282 9.63 -7.08 12.15
CA GLU A 282 9.73 -6.69 13.56
C GLU A 282 8.92 -5.43 13.88
N GLN A 283 8.89 -4.42 12.97
CA GLN A 283 8.09 -3.21 13.18
C GLN A 283 6.60 -3.54 13.35
N ILE A 284 6.06 -4.43 12.51
CA ILE A 284 4.66 -4.85 12.59
C ILE A 284 4.41 -5.67 13.87
N GLU A 285 5.29 -6.61 14.18
CA GLU A 285 5.16 -7.46 15.37
C GLU A 285 5.17 -6.62 16.65
N MET A 286 6.10 -5.68 16.78
CA MET A 286 6.20 -4.74 17.90
C MET A 286 4.94 -3.88 18.04
N LEU A 287 4.39 -3.35 16.93
CA LEU A 287 3.16 -2.56 16.95
C LEU A 287 1.94 -3.36 17.41
N THR A 288 1.95 -4.69 17.23
CA THR A 288 0.88 -5.59 17.71
C THR A 288 1.08 -6.06 19.15
N GLY A 289 2.13 -5.60 19.84
CA GLY A 289 2.48 -6.07 21.19
C GLY A 289 3.11 -7.47 21.22
N GLY A 290 3.51 -8.01 20.07
CA GLY A 290 4.25 -9.27 19.99
C GLY A 290 5.72 -9.08 20.39
N ARG A 291 6.30 -10.08 21.06
CA ARG A 291 7.77 -10.22 21.08
C ARG A 291 8.21 -10.72 19.71
N PRO A 292 9.32 -10.21 19.13
CA PRO A 292 9.79 -10.68 17.83
C PRO A 292 9.97 -12.20 17.87
N MET A 293 9.50 -12.90 16.84
CA MET A 293 9.86 -14.31 16.68
C MET A 293 11.36 -14.37 16.46
N SER A 294 12.10 -14.85 17.46
CA SER A 294 13.52 -15.15 17.31
C SER A 294 13.66 -16.14 16.17
N LYS A 295 14.31 -15.73 15.08
CA LYS A 295 14.78 -16.67 14.06
C LYS A 295 15.70 -17.67 14.77
N LEU A 296 15.26 -18.92 14.85
CA LEU A 296 16.10 -20.08 15.19
C LEU A 296 17.05 -20.36 14.03
#